data_AF-A0A966P1P1-F1
#
_entry.id   AF-A0A966P1P1-F1
#
_cell.length_a   1.000
_cell.length_b   1.000
_cell.length_c   1.000
_cell.angle_alpha   90.00
_cell.angle_beta   90.00
_cell.angle_gamma   90.00
#
_symmetry.space_group_name_H-M   'P 1'
#
loop_
_entity.id
_entity.type
_entity.pdbx_description
1 polymer ?
#
loop_
_entity_poly.entity_id
_entity_poly.type
_entity_poly.pdbx_seq_one_letter_code
_entity_poly.pdbx_strand_id
1 'polypeptide(L)'
;MLDLPLSSAISDEPSGRNGSEPVQSQAGRLVNCPRCSRAAVYAPSNRFRPFCSERCKLSDLGDWASERYRVSGEALSSDDPSQS
;
A
#
# COMPACT_ATOMS: atom_id res chain seq x y z
N MET A 1 -70.52 20.07 7.51
CA MET A 1 -69.75 20.21 6.26
C MET A 1 -68.91 21.48 6.32
N LEU A 2 -67.77 21.44 7.01
CA LEU A 2 -66.63 22.28 6.68
C LEU A 2 -65.39 21.43 6.98
N ASP A 3 -65.00 20.73 5.93
CA ASP A 3 -63.80 19.93 5.78
C ASP A 3 -62.58 20.83 5.48
N LEU A 4 -61.39 20.29 5.78
CA LEU A 4 -60.02 20.60 5.30
C LEU A 4 -59.10 21.46 6.21
N PRO A 5 -57.77 21.22 6.19
CA PRO A 5 -57.13 19.95 6.52
C PRO A 5 -55.88 20.12 7.43
N LEU A 6 -55.48 18.99 8.00
CA LEU A 6 -54.18 18.67 8.61
C LEU A 6 -53.01 19.18 7.75
N SER A 7 -52.43 20.34 8.07
CA SER A 7 -51.16 20.78 7.45
C SER A 7 -49.98 20.15 8.17
N SER A 8 -49.46 19.13 7.50
CA SER A 8 -48.16 18.49 7.65
C SER A 8 -47.07 19.45 8.15
N ALA A 9 -46.56 19.21 9.36
CA ALA A 9 -45.23 19.64 9.74
C ALA A 9 -44.23 18.74 9.00
N ILE A 10 -43.67 19.29 7.93
CA ILE A 10 -42.67 18.65 7.08
C ILE A 10 -41.38 18.63 7.87
N SER A 11 -40.80 17.44 8.05
CA SER A 11 -39.51 17.21 8.68
C SER A 11 -38.42 18.06 8.01
N ASP A 12 -37.88 19.03 8.74
CA ASP A 12 -36.68 19.75 8.33
C ASP A 12 -35.47 18.82 8.51
N GLU A 13 -35.22 17.99 7.50
CA GLU A 13 -34.01 17.19 7.39
C GLU A 13 -32.93 18.10 6.78
N PRO A 14 -31.87 18.50 7.51
CA PRO A 14 -30.77 19.22 6.89
C PRO A 14 -29.97 18.23 6.02
N SER A 15 -30.44 18.06 4.79
CA SER A 15 -29.70 17.49 3.68
C SER A 15 -28.56 18.44 3.34
N GLY A 16 -27.42 18.22 4.00
CA GLY A 16 -26.28 19.12 3.94
C GLY A 16 -24.94 18.40 3.94
N ARG A 17 -24.85 17.19 3.39
CA ARG A 17 -23.54 16.61 3.04
C ARG A 17 -23.15 17.08 1.64
N ASN A 18 -22.85 18.37 1.51
CA ASN A 18 -22.02 18.88 0.43
C ASN A 18 -20.57 18.43 0.69
N GLY A 19 -20.31 17.16 0.45
CA GLY A 19 -18.98 16.57 0.45
C GLY A 19 -18.47 16.47 -0.98
N SER A 20 -18.31 17.59 -1.68
CA SER A 20 -17.31 17.69 -2.74
C SER A 20 -15.92 17.70 -2.09
N GLU A 21 -15.60 16.63 -1.36
CA GLU A 21 -14.21 16.32 -1.11
C GLU A 21 -13.56 16.13 -2.48
N PRO A 22 -12.40 16.75 -2.75
CA PRO A 22 -11.63 16.32 -3.89
C PRO A 22 -11.36 14.84 -3.64
N VAL A 23 -11.93 13.97 -4.48
CA VAL A 23 -11.46 12.59 -4.60
C VAL A 23 -10.01 12.75 -4.99
N GLN A 24 -9.12 12.79 -4.00
CA GLN A 24 -7.70 12.99 -4.20
C GLN A 24 -7.28 11.82 -5.08
N SER A 25 -7.08 12.12 -6.36
CA SER A 25 -6.66 11.20 -7.39
C SER A 25 -5.21 10.84 -7.08
N GLN A 26 -5.06 9.94 -6.11
CA GLN A 26 -3.79 9.47 -5.61
C GLN A 26 -3.20 8.48 -6.64
N ALA A 27 -2.88 9.01 -7.82
CA ALA A 27 -2.10 8.34 -8.83
C ALA A 27 -0.69 8.16 -8.24
N GLY A 28 -0.41 6.95 -7.77
CA GLY A 28 0.88 6.63 -7.18
C GLY A 28 2.03 6.74 -8.18
N ARG A 29 3.19 7.20 -7.71
CA ARG A 29 4.44 7.17 -8.49
C ARG A 29 4.70 5.75 -9.01
N LEU A 30 5.05 5.60 -10.29
CA LEU A 30 5.48 4.31 -10.81
C LEU A 30 6.96 4.04 -10.45
N VAL A 31 7.25 2.83 -9.99
CA VAL A 31 8.62 2.34 -9.73
C VAL A 31 8.85 1.00 -10.41
N ASN A 32 10.11 0.62 -10.61
CA ASN A 32 10.44 -0.70 -11.13
C ASN A 32 10.27 -1.74 -10.03
N CYS A 33 9.53 -2.80 -10.33
CA CYS A 33 9.43 -3.98 -9.48
C CYS A 33 10.82 -4.64 -9.39
N PRO A 34 11.42 -4.79 -8.20
CA PRO A 34 12.77 -5.34 -8.08
C PRO A 34 12.88 -6.80 -8.53
N ARG A 35 11.75 -7.53 -8.58
CA ARG A 35 11.74 -8.95 -8.97
C ARG A 35 11.65 -9.20 -10.47
N CYS A 36 10.92 -8.38 -11.22
CA CYS A 36 10.67 -8.62 -12.64
C CYS A 36 10.70 -7.36 -13.52
N SER A 37 11.13 -6.23 -12.96
CA SER A 37 11.34 -4.95 -13.65
C SER A 37 10.11 -4.28 -14.25
N ARG A 38 8.91 -4.88 -14.14
CA ARG A 38 7.64 -4.24 -14.52
C ARG A 38 7.31 -3.04 -13.63
N ALA A 39 6.54 -2.11 -14.17
CA ALA A 39 6.02 -0.97 -13.41
C ALA A 39 5.13 -1.43 -12.24
N ALA A 40 5.38 -0.86 -11.06
CA ALA A 40 4.60 -1.04 -9.84
C ALA A 40 4.12 0.34 -9.35
N VAL A 41 2.82 0.45 -9.06
CA VAL A 41 2.25 1.66 -8.46
C VAL A 41 2.75 1.80 -7.03
N TYR A 42 3.42 2.91 -6.72
CA TYR A 42 3.91 3.27 -5.40
C TYR A 42 2.92 4.21 -4.68
N ALA A 43 1.69 3.73 -4.44
CA ALA A 43 0.67 4.36 -3.60
C ALA A 43 -0.17 3.33 -2.85
N PRO A 44 -0.85 3.70 -1.73
CA PRO A 44 -1.68 2.84 -0.88
C PRO A 44 -2.52 1.77 -1.59
N SER A 45 -3.06 2.09 -2.77
CA SER A 45 -3.83 1.19 -3.63
C SER A 45 -3.11 -0.12 -4.02
N ASN A 46 -1.78 -0.13 -4.14
CA ASN A 46 -1.00 -1.35 -4.38
C ASN A 46 -0.45 -1.94 -3.08
N ARG A 47 -1.14 -2.89 -2.44
CA ARG A 47 -0.70 -3.49 -1.16
C ARG A 47 0.68 -4.18 -1.18
N PHE A 48 1.27 -4.38 -2.37
CA PHE A 48 2.51 -5.14 -2.55
C PHE A 48 3.73 -4.28 -2.89
N ARG A 49 3.64 -2.95 -2.77
CA ARG A 49 4.78 -2.03 -2.97
C ARG A 49 6.06 -2.53 -2.26
N PRO A 50 7.25 -2.45 -2.88
CA PRO A 50 7.54 -1.92 -4.22
C PRO A 50 7.31 -2.93 -5.36
N PHE A 51 6.74 -4.10 -5.08
CA PHE A 51 6.48 -5.14 -6.08
C PHE A 51 5.20 -4.86 -6.90
N CYS A 52 5.17 -5.38 -8.12
CA CYS A 52 4.00 -5.24 -9.00
C CYS A 52 2.84 -6.18 -8.62
N SER A 53 3.10 -7.22 -7.81
CA SER A 53 2.09 -8.19 -7.37
C SER A 53 2.57 -9.03 -6.18
N GLU A 54 1.63 -9.71 -5.53
CA GLU A 54 1.89 -10.68 -4.46
C GLU A 54 2.90 -11.75 -4.88
N ARG A 55 2.76 -12.30 -6.09
CA ARG A 55 3.68 -13.31 -6.64
C ARG A 55 5.13 -12.82 -6.59
N CYS A 56 5.39 -11.57 -6.97
CA CYS A 56 6.74 -11.02 -6.97
C CYS A 56 7.28 -10.82 -5.55
N LYS A 57 6.43 -10.39 -4.60
CA LYS A 57 6.79 -10.30 -3.17
C LYS A 57 7.18 -11.67 -2.60
N LEU A 58 6.37 -12.70 -2.86
CA LEU A 58 6.62 -14.05 -2.36
C LEU A 58 7.84 -14.71 -3.01
N SER A 59 8.05 -14.50 -4.32
CA SER A 59 9.26 -14.98 -5.00
C SER A 59 10.53 -14.33 -4.45
N ASP A 60 10.50 -13.03 -4.18
CA ASP A 60 11.64 -12.34 -3.57
C ASP A 60 11.95 -12.92 -2.17
N LEU A 61 10.92 -13.08 -1.33
CA LEU A 61 11.06 -13.74 -0.03
C LEU A 61 11.60 -15.18 -0.14
N GLY A 62 11.18 -15.93 -1.17
CA GLY A 62 11.69 -17.27 -1.44
C GLY A 62 13.18 -17.29 -1.79
N ASP A 63 13.67 -16.31 -2.55
CA ASP A 63 15.10 -16.21 -2.88
C ASP A 63 15.95 -15.88 -1.64
N TRP A 64 15.43 -15.06 -0.73
CA TRP A 64 16.03 -14.85 0.60
C TRP A 64 16.09 -16.14 1.41
N ALA A 65 14.96 -16.84 1.52
CA ALA A 65 14.88 -18.09 2.28
C ALA A 65 15.76 -19.20 1.70
N SER A 66 16.03 -19.15 0.39
CA SER A 66 16.88 -20.11 -0.32
C SER A 66 18.35 -19.67 -0.41
N GLU A 67 18.77 -18.65 0.33
CA GLU A 67 20.15 -18.13 0.36
C GLU A 67 20.70 -17.77 -1.04
N ARG A 68 19.83 -17.35 -1.96
CA ARG A 68 20.23 -16.92 -3.31
C ARG A 68 20.80 -15.51 -3.30
N TYR A 69 20.36 -14.68 -2.36
CA TYR A 69 20.95 -13.38 -2.11
C TYR A 69 22.13 -13.52 -1.14
N ARG A 70 23.27 -12.93 -1.50
CA ARG A 70 24.49 -12.90 -0.69
C ARG A 70 25.02 -11.48 -0.61
N VAL A 71 25.47 -11.10 0.58
CA VAL A 71 26.24 -9.88 0.79
C VAL A 71 27.71 -10.30 0.81
N SER A 72 28.52 -9.73 -0.07
CA SER A 72 29.97 -9.94 -0.03
C SER A 72 30.52 -9.37 1.27
N GLY A 73 31.18 -10.21 2.08
CA GLY A 73 31.94 -9.76 3.23
C GLY A 73 33.37 -9.40 2.83
N GLU A 74 33.93 -8.36 3.46
CA GLU A 74 35.38 -8.21 3.55
C GLU A 74 35.92 -9.44 4.30
N ALA A 75 37.02 -10.04 3.84
CA ALA A 75 37.62 -11.16 4.55
C ALA A 75 38.03 -10.70 5.95
N LEU A 76 37.37 -11.20 7.00
CA LEU A 76 37.84 -11.01 8.36
C LEU A 76 39.20 -11.69 8.45
N SER A 77 40.26 -10.91 8.57
CA SER A 77 41.61 -11.42 8.82
C SER A 77 41.60 -12.12 10.19
N SER A 78 41.60 -13.45 10.17
CA SER A 78 41.69 -14.30 11.35
C SER A 78 43.09 -14.25 11.96
N ASP A 79 43.40 -13.22 12.73
CA ASP A 79 44.50 -13.22 13.70
C ASP A 79 43.94 -12.76 15.06
N ASP A 80 43.28 -13.69 15.76
CA ASP A 80 42.87 -13.51 17.16
C ASP A 80 43.73 -14.45 18.03
N PRO A 81 44.77 -13.95 18.71
CA PRO A 81 45.64 -14.75 19.56
C PRO A 81 45.09 -15.01 20.97
N SER A 82 43.80 -14.78 21.24
CA SER A 82 43.26 -14.74 22.62
C SER A 82 42.63 -16.04 23.14
N GLN A 83 42.78 -17.16 22.43
CA GLN A 83 42.33 -18.47 22.90
C GLN A 83 43.54 -19.32 23.34
N SER A 84 44.01 -19.14 24.57
CA SER A 84 45.01 -19.99 25.24
C SER A 84 44.66 -20.21 26.71
#